data_AF-A0A431PRY0-F1
#
_entry.id   AF-A0A431PRY0-F1
#
_cell.length_a   1.000
_cell.length_b   1.000
_cell.length_c   1.000
_cell.angle_alpha   90.00
_cell.angle_beta   90.00
_cell.angle_gamma   90.00
#
_symmetry.space_group_name_H-M   'P 1'
#
loop_
_entity.id
_entity.type
_entity.pdbx_description
1 polymer ?
#
loop_
_entity_poly.entity_id
_entity_poly.type
_entity_poly.pdbx_seq_one_letter_code
_entity_poly.pdbx_strand_id
1 'polypeptide(L)'
;MENGRCYRHGGRTPKGDAWHKATLPIESERFHGKVADLQRRKAKQDRRREAMMPEERERHREWHKARTPGPKTARQAAREERRRAKEARDLLAQPRPEPPPDREEHALEALIDALKRQQAALEAQERERLAIEELFS
;
A
#
# COMPACT_ATOMS: atom_id res chain seq x y z
N MET A 1 9.96 3.10 -13.32
CA MET A 1 11.03 3.83 -14.02
C MET A 1 10.82 3.64 -15.51
N GLU A 2 10.25 4.65 -16.15
CA GLU A 2 9.77 4.66 -17.54
C GLU A 2 10.94 4.55 -18.54
N ASN A 3 12.12 5.06 -18.18
CA ASN A 3 13.27 5.19 -19.09
C ASN A 3 14.29 4.03 -18.95
N GLY A 4 14.05 3.07 -18.04
CA GLY A 4 14.98 1.96 -17.75
C GLY A 4 16.35 2.37 -17.19
N ARG A 5 16.54 3.66 -16.84
CA ARG A 5 17.77 4.20 -16.23
C ARG A 5 17.55 4.40 -14.74
N CYS A 6 18.55 4.03 -13.93
CA CYS A 6 18.51 4.24 -12.48
C CYS A 6 18.87 5.70 -12.15
N TYR A 7 18.01 6.41 -11.42
CA TYR A 7 18.24 7.80 -11.02
C TYR A 7 19.55 7.99 -10.23
N ARG A 8 19.93 6.97 -9.43
CA ARG A 8 21.12 7.02 -8.56
C ARG A 8 22.42 6.66 -9.27
N HIS A 9 22.35 5.87 -10.34
CA HIS A 9 23.55 5.32 -11.01
C HIS A 9 23.69 5.80 -12.46
N GLY A 10 22.69 6.51 -13.01
CA GLY A 10 22.65 7.12 -14.35
C GLY A 10 22.58 6.13 -15.53
N GLY A 11 22.98 4.87 -15.33
CA GLY A 11 23.02 3.84 -16.36
C GLY A 11 21.71 3.07 -16.55
N ARG A 12 21.56 2.45 -17.73
CA ARG A 12 20.50 1.49 -18.01
C ARG A 12 20.62 0.33 -17.02
N THR A 13 19.61 0.18 -16.17
CA THR A 13 19.60 -0.83 -15.12
C THR A 13 18.56 -1.88 -15.49
N PRO A 14 18.97 -3.14 -15.73
CA PRO A 14 18.04 -4.20 -16.07
C PRO A 14 17.07 -4.46 -14.92
N LYS A 15 15.86 -4.93 -15.26
CA LYS A 15 14.79 -5.27 -14.32
C LYS A 15 14.56 -6.78 -14.27
N GLY A 16 13.88 -7.25 -13.22
CA GLY A 16 13.56 -8.67 -13.07
C GLY A 16 14.81 -9.53 -12.93
N ASP A 17 14.85 -10.67 -13.59
CA ASP A 17 15.93 -11.66 -13.44
C ASP A 17 17.28 -11.17 -14.01
N ALA A 18 17.28 -10.11 -14.81
CA ALA A 18 18.49 -9.50 -15.33
C ALA A 18 19.12 -8.45 -14.39
N TRP A 19 18.50 -8.10 -13.25
CA TRP A 19 18.95 -7.00 -12.39
C TRP A 19 20.39 -7.14 -11.86
N HIS A 20 20.87 -8.38 -11.73
CA HIS A 20 22.23 -8.70 -11.29
C HIS A 20 23.28 -8.63 -12.41
N LYS A 21 22.86 -8.57 -13.67
CA LYS A 21 23.78 -8.62 -14.81
C LYS A 21 24.41 -7.26 -15.03
N ALA A 22 25.73 -7.23 -15.16
CA ALA A 22 26.44 -6.03 -15.57
C ALA A 22 25.97 -5.65 -16.98
N THR A 23 25.42 -4.44 -17.13
CA THR A 23 25.11 -3.86 -18.45
C THR A 23 26.24 -2.91 -18.80
N LEU A 24 26.89 -3.16 -19.94
CA LEU A 24 27.89 -2.24 -20.48
C LEU A 24 27.16 -1.08 -21.16
N PRO A 25 27.63 0.17 -20.97
CA PRO A 25 27.11 1.27 -21.78
C PRO A 25 27.53 1.03 -23.24
N ILE A 26 26.66 1.40 -24.18
CA ILE A 26 27.03 1.48 -25.61
C ILE A 26 28.17 2.49 -25.72
N GLU A 27 29.14 2.22 -26.60
CA GLU A 27 30.39 2.98 -26.80
C GLU A 27 30.25 4.45 -26.44
N SER A 28 30.68 4.74 -25.21
CA SER A 28 30.60 6.06 -24.59
C SER A 28 31.87 6.24 -23.79
N GLU A 29 32.16 7.49 -23.43
CA GLU A 29 33.31 7.86 -22.61
C GLU A 29 33.45 7.00 -21.32
N ARG A 30 32.32 6.47 -20.81
CA ARG A 30 32.28 5.62 -19.60
C ARG A 30 32.50 4.13 -19.85
N PHE A 31 32.60 3.68 -21.10
CA PHE A 31 32.77 2.26 -21.43
C PHE A 31 34.06 1.69 -20.86
N HIS A 32 35.20 2.32 -21.15
CA HIS A 32 36.51 1.87 -20.67
C HIS A 32 36.60 1.87 -19.14
N GLY A 33 36.07 2.92 -18.49
CA GLY A 33 35.99 2.98 -17.02
C GLY A 33 35.18 1.82 -16.43
N LYS A 34 34.04 1.48 -17.04
CA LYS A 34 33.19 0.36 -16.61
C LYS A 34 33.87 -0.99 -16.80
N VAL A 35 34.58 -1.19 -17.90
CA VAL A 35 35.34 -2.42 -18.17
C VAL A 35 36.46 -2.57 -17.13
N ALA A 36 37.23 -1.50 -16.87
CA ALA A 36 38.28 -1.52 -15.86
C ALA A 36 37.74 -1.82 -14.46
N ASP A 37 36.59 -1.26 -14.08
CA ASP A 37 35.92 -1.58 -12.81
C ASP A 37 35.54 -3.05 -12.68
N LEU A 38 34.98 -3.64 -13.75
CA LEU A 38 34.61 -5.05 -13.77
C LEU A 38 35.83 -5.96 -13.65
N GLN A 39 36.92 -5.62 -14.33
CA GLN A 39 38.19 -6.35 -14.23
C GLN A 39 38.77 -6.26 -12.81
N ARG A 40 38.83 -5.06 -12.21
CA ARG A 40 39.28 -4.87 -10.82
C ARG A 40 38.45 -5.69 -9.83
N ARG A 41 37.12 -5.68 -9.99
CA ARG A 41 36.21 -6.45 -9.14
C ARG A 41 36.46 -7.95 -9.29
N LYS A 42 36.64 -8.45 -10.52
CA LYS A 42 36.95 -9.85 -10.78
C LYS A 42 38.29 -10.25 -10.15
N ALA A 43 39.35 -9.48 -10.36
CA ALA A 43 40.66 -9.75 -9.76
C ALA A 43 40.60 -9.79 -8.22
N LYS A 44 39.86 -8.88 -7.59
CA LYS A 44 39.65 -8.90 -6.13
C LYS A 44 38.90 -10.15 -5.66
N GLN A 45 37.90 -10.61 -6.42
CA GLN A 45 37.18 -11.84 -6.10
C GLN A 45 38.06 -13.08 -6.25
N ASP A 46 38.88 -13.13 -7.29
CA ASP A 46 39.78 -14.25 -7.57
C ASP A 46 40.86 -14.34 -6.49
N ARG A 47 41.50 -13.22 -6.11
CA ARG A 47 42.42 -13.16 -4.96
C ARG A 47 41.78 -13.65 -3.66
N ARG A 48 40.53 -13.26 -3.41
CA ARG A 48 39.79 -13.72 -2.21
C ARG A 48 39.50 -15.23 -2.24
N ARG A 49 39.31 -15.82 -3.41
CA ARG A 49 39.10 -17.26 -3.57
C ARG A 49 40.39 -18.04 -3.43
N GLU A 50 41.49 -17.51 -3.96
CA GLU A 50 42.83 -18.08 -3.83
C GLU A 50 43.30 -18.07 -2.38
N ALA A 51 43.06 -16.98 -1.65
CA ALA A 51 43.37 -16.86 -0.23
C ALA A 51 42.48 -17.74 0.68
N MET A 52 41.39 -18.31 0.15
CA MET A 52 40.46 -19.14 0.92
C MET A 52 40.95 -20.58 0.94
N MET A 53 41.08 -21.17 2.13
CA MET A 53 41.47 -22.56 2.30
C MET A 53 40.43 -23.50 1.65
N PRO A 54 40.81 -24.71 1.21
CA PRO A 54 39.88 -25.65 0.58
C PRO A 54 38.62 -25.92 1.41
N GLU A 55 38.78 -26.10 2.73
CA GLU A 55 37.69 -26.34 3.68
C GLU A 55 36.75 -25.12 3.81
N GLU A 56 37.31 -23.91 3.85
CA GLU A 56 36.51 -22.67 3.88
C GLU A 56 35.72 -22.47 2.59
N ARG A 57 36.30 -22.87 1.44
CA ARG A 57 35.61 -22.85 0.15
C ARG A 57 34.43 -23.81 0.13
N GLU A 58 34.58 -24.99 0.73
CA GLU A 58 33.52 -25.98 0.83
C GLU A 58 32.38 -25.49 1.74
N ARG A 59 32.69 -25.03 2.95
CA ARG A 59 31.70 -24.44 3.87
C ARG A 59 30.96 -23.26 3.25
N HIS A 60 31.66 -22.40 2.51
CA HIS A 60 31.05 -21.29 1.80
C HIS A 60 30.10 -21.78 0.69
N ARG A 61 30.45 -22.84 -0.05
CA ARG A 61 29.57 -23.44 -1.06
C ARG A 61 28.33 -24.08 -0.41
N GLU A 62 28.51 -24.82 0.68
CA GLU A 62 27.42 -25.41 1.45
C GLU A 62 26.47 -24.34 1.99
N TRP A 63 27.01 -23.26 2.54
CA TRP A 63 26.21 -22.12 2.98
C TRP A 63 25.39 -21.50 1.84
N HIS A 64 25.97 -21.31 0.65
CA HIS A 64 25.20 -20.81 -0.51
C HIS A 64 24.15 -21.78 -1.02
N LYS A 65 24.40 -23.09 -0.94
CA LYS A 65 23.42 -24.14 -1.31
C LYS A 65 22.27 -24.19 -0.29
N ALA A 66 22.58 -24.15 1.00
CA ALA A 66 21.61 -24.23 2.08
C ALA A 66 20.82 -22.92 2.24
N ARG A 67 21.44 -21.77 2.00
CA ARG A 67 20.77 -20.48 2.07
C ARG A 67 19.81 -20.34 0.90
N THR A 68 18.54 -20.60 1.16
CA THR A 68 17.45 -20.27 0.25
C THR A 68 17.17 -18.76 0.37
N PRO A 69 17.50 -17.93 -0.64
CA PRO A 69 16.96 -16.58 -0.68
C PRO A 69 15.44 -16.72 -0.73
N GLY A 70 14.72 -16.00 0.14
CA GLY A 70 13.27 -16.20 0.32
C GLY A 70 12.52 -16.43 -1.01
N PRO A 71 11.64 -17.45 -1.07
CA PRO A 71 11.13 -17.96 -2.34
C PRO A 71 10.48 -16.84 -3.15
N LYS A 72 10.65 -16.89 -4.49
CA LYS A 72 10.10 -15.88 -5.41
C LYS A 72 8.59 -15.71 -5.20
N THR A 73 7.89 -16.81 -4.92
CA THR A 73 6.47 -16.87 -4.60
C THR A 73 6.12 -16.10 -3.32
N ALA A 74 6.86 -16.30 -2.22
CA ALA A 74 6.63 -15.56 -0.98
C ALA A 74 6.86 -14.05 -1.16
N ARG A 75 7.89 -13.66 -1.93
CA ARG A 75 8.14 -12.24 -2.26
C ARG A 75 7.04 -11.63 -3.12
N GLN A 76 6.51 -12.39 -4.07
CA GLN A 76 5.37 -11.97 -4.88
C GLN A 76 4.10 -11.85 -4.04
N ALA A 77 3.77 -12.85 -3.22
CA ALA A 77 2.63 -12.82 -2.31
C ALA A 77 2.64 -11.60 -1.40
N ALA A 78 3.77 -11.31 -0.75
CA ALA A 78 3.90 -10.12 0.11
C ALA A 78 3.74 -8.79 -0.68
N ARG A 79 4.09 -8.78 -1.97
CA ARG A 79 3.88 -7.60 -2.83
C ARG A 79 2.41 -7.43 -3.22
N GLU A 80 1.74 -8.53 -3.55
CA GLU A 80 0.30 -8.57 -3.83
C GLU A 80 -0.51 -8.13 -2.62
N GLU A 81 -0.18 -8.64 -1.44
CA GLU A 81 -0.81 -8.28 -0.17
C GLU A 81 -0.71 -6.77 0.09
N ARG A 82 0.49 -6.19 -0.02
CA ARG A 82 0.67 -4.74 0.10
C ARG A 82 -0.15 -3.95 -0.91
N ARG A 83 -0.27 -4.45 -2.14
CA ARG A 83 -1.08 -3.79 -3.18
C ARG A 83 -2.57 -3.82 -2.80
N ARG A 84 -3.09 -4.98 -2.43
CA ARG A 84 -4.49 -5.15 -1.99
C ARG A 84 -4.81 -4.31 -0.76
N ALA A 85 -3.92 -4.27 0.22
CA ALA A 85 -4.09 -3.44 1.41
C ALA A 85 -4.14 -1.94 1.07
N LYS A 86 -3.33 -1.49 0.09
CA LYS A 86 -3.39 -0.12 -0.40
C LYS A 86 -4.71 0.15 -1.14
N GLU A 87 -5.10 -0.73 -2.06
CA GLU A 87 -6.37 -0.61 -2.80
C GLU A 87 -7.57 -0.55 -1.85
N ALA A 88 -7.61 -1.41 -0.83
CA ALA A 88 -8.65 -1.40 0.20
C ALA A 88 -8.67 -0.09 0.99
N ARG A 89 -7.50 0.42 1.38
CA ARG A 89 -7.40 1.73 2.05
C ARG A 89 -7.89 2.86 1.17
N ASP A 90 -7.50 2.87 -0.10
CA ASP A 90 -7.88 3.89 -1.07
C ASP A 90 -9.39 3.86 -1.36
N LEU A 91 -10.04 2.69 -1.32
CA LEU A 91 -11.49 2.54 -1.41
C LEU A 91 -12.21 3.04 -0.15
N LEU A 92 -11.70 2.69 1.03
CA LEU A 92 -12.29 3.11 2.31
C LEU A 92 -12.10 4.60 2.61
N ALA A 93 -11.06 5.22 2.04
CA ALA A 93 -10.80 6.65 2.19
C ALA A 93 -11.70 7.53 1.31
N GLN A 94 -12.42 6.96 0.33
CA GLN A 94 -13.33 7.72 -0.50
C GLN A 94 -14.58 8.12 0.30
N PRO A 95 -15.02 9.39 0.23
CA PRO A 95 -16.28 9.79 0.83
C PRO A 95 -17.40 8.96 0.22
N ARG A 96 -18.21 8.35 1.08
CA ARG A 96 -19.37 7.58 0.63
C ARG A 96 -20.33 8.57 -0.06
N PRO A 97 -20.82 8.27 -1.27
CA PRO A 97 -21.88 9.10 -1.84
C PRO A 97 -23.07 9.08 -0.88
N GLU A 98 -23.66 10.25 -0.67
CA GLU A 98 -24.92 10.32 0.06
C GLU A 98 -25.94 9.41 -0.65
N PRO A 99 -26.63 8.54 0.09
CA PRO A 99 -27.71 7.77 -0.51
C PRO A 99 -28.72 8.74 -1.11
N PRO A 100 -29.31 8.42 -2.27
CA PRO A 100 -30.41 9.21 -2.79
C PRO A 100 -31.52 9.25 -1.74
N PRO A 101 -32.24 10.37 -1.60
CA PRO A 101 -33.29 10.52 -0.61
C PRO A 101 -34.30 9.38 -0.75
N ASP A 102 -34.48 8.61 0.32
CA ASP A 102 -35.43 7.52 0.34
C ASP A 102 -36.85 8.08 0.49
N ARG A 103 -37.78 7.59 -0.34
CA ARG A 103 -39.19 7.97 -0.25
C ARG A 103 -39.78 7.56 1.10
N GLU A 104 -39.31 6.45 1.67
CA GLU A 104 -39.73 6.02 3.00
C GLU A 104 -39.21 6.95 4.08
N GLU A 105 -37.95 7.41 4.01
CA GLU A 105 -37.39 8.39 4.96
C GLU A 105 -38.20 9.69 4.98
N HIS A 106 -38.52 10.25 3.82
CA HIS A 106 -39.34 11.46 3.75
C HIS A 106 -40.78 11.25 4.24
N ALA A 107 -41.36 10.09 3.99
CA ALA A 107 -42.68 9.75 4.50
C ALA A 107 -42.67 9.64 6.04
N LEU A 108 -41.61 9.06 6.61
CA LEU A 108 -41.41 8.95 8.06
C LEU A 108 -41.17 10.33 8.70
N GLU A 109 -40.37 11.20 8.09
CA GLU A 109 -40.18 12.59 8.56
C GLU A 109 -41.50 13.36 8.61
N ALA A 110 -42.30 13.28 7.54
CA ALA A 110 -43.61 13.93 7.50
C ALA A 110 -44.56 13.39 8.58
N LEU A 111 -44.51 12.09 8.86
CA LEU A 111 -45.30 11.45 9.91
C LEU A 111 -44.87 11.94 11.30
N ILE A 112 -43.56 12.02 11.54
CA ILE A 112 -42.99 12.53 12.80
C ILE A 112 -43.44 13.98 13.04
N ASP A 113 -43.40 14.83 12.03
CA ASP A 113 -43.83 16.23 12.16
C ASP A 113 -45.34 16.36 12.37
N ALA A 114 -46.14 15.49 11.76
CA ALA A 114 -47.58 15.43 12.05
C ALA A 114 -47.85 15.02 13.51
N LEU A 115 -47.15 13.99 14.00
CA LEU A 115 -47.30 13.51 15.38
C LEU A 115 -46.85 14.56 16.40
N LYS A 116 -45.71 15.23 16.17
CA LYS A 116 -45.24 16.33 17.04
C LYS A 116 -46.26 17.46 17.16
N ARG A 117 -46.93 17.82 16.06
CA ARG A 117 -47.99 18.84 16.07
C ARG A 117 -49.21 18.40 16.86
N GLN A 118 -49.64 17.14 16.72
CA GLN A 118 -50.74 16.60 17.51
C GLN A 118 -50.41 16.58 19.00
N GLN A 119 -49.18 16.17 19.35
CA GLN A 119 -48.73 16.14 20.73
C GLN A 119 -48.73 17.54 21.35
N ALA A 120 -48.19 18.54 20.64
CA ALA A 120 -48.20 19.93 21.11
C ALA A 120 -49.62 20.48 21.30
N ALA A 121 -50.57 20.12 20.43
CA ALA A 121 -51.96 20.52 20.57
C ALA A 121 -52.63 19.90 21.80
N LEU A 122 -52.38 18.62 22.06
CA LEU A 122 -52.89 17.92 23.25
C LEU A 122 -52.30 18.50 24.54
N GLU A 123 -51.00 18.77 24.56
CA GLU A 123 -50.34 19.40 25.71
C GLU A 123 -50.91 20.80 25.98
N ALA A 124 -51.24 21.57 24.94
CA ALA A 124 -51.89 22.88 25.09
C ALA A 124 -53.31 22.74 25.69
N GLN A 125 -54.09 21.78 25.22
CA GLN A 125 -55.43 21.50 25.75
C GLN A 125 -55.39 21.04 27.21
N GLU A 126 -54.41 20.20 27.57
CA GLU A 126 -54.25 19.73 28.95
C GLU A 126 -53.85 20.88 29.89
N ARG A 127 -52.94 21.76 29.44
CA ARG A 127 -52.59 22.98 30.19
C ARG A 127 -53.79 23.90 30.40
N GLU A 128 -54.61 24.08 29.36
CA GLU A 128 -55.82 24.90 29.45
C GLU A 128 -56.85 24.29 30.41
N ARG A 129 -57.05 22.96 30.36
CA ARG A 129 -57.94 22.25 31.30
C ARG A 129 -57.49 22.44 32.76
N LEU A 130 -56.19 22.25 33.02
CA LEU A 130 -55.62 22.42 34.37
C LEU A 130 -55.75 23.86 34.87
N ALA A 131 -55.53 24.85 34.00
CA ALA A 131 -55.70 26.27 34.35
C ALA A 131 -57.16 26.61 34.70
N ILE A 132 -58.13 26.00 34.01
CA ILE A 132 -59.56 26.15 34.33
C ILE A 132 -59.87 25.45 35.67
N GLU A 133 -59.39 24.23 35.89
CA GLU A 133 -59.58 23.52 37.16
C GLU A 133 -59.01 24.29 38.36
N GLU A 134 -57.85 24.94 38.22
CA GLU A 134 -57.26 25.81 39.26
C GLU A 134 -58.08 27.09 39.53
N LEU A 135 -58.76 27.65 38.52
CA LEU A 135 -59.58 28.85 38.67
C LEU A 135 -60.92 28.58 39.40
N PHE A 136 -61.39 27.34 39.40
CA PHE A 136 -62.67 26.93 39.99
C PHE A 136 -62.53 26.08 41.25
N SER A 137 -61.31 25.90 41.77
CA SER A 137 -61.01 25.23 43.05
C SER A 137 -60.66 26.22 44.15
#